data_AF-A0A429MSE6-F1
#
_entry.id   AF-A0A429MSE6-F1
#
_cell.length_a   1.000
_cell.length_b   1.000
_cell.length_c   1.000
_cell.angle_alpha   90.00
_cell.angle_beta   90.00
_cell.angle_gamma   90.00
#
_symmetry.space_group_name_H-M   'P 1'
#
loop_
_entity.id
_entity.type
_entity.pdbx_description
1 polymer ?
#
loop_
_entity_poly.entity_id
_entity_poly.type
_entity_poly.pdbx_seq_one_letter_code
_entity_poly.pdbx_strand_id
1 'polypeptide(L)'
;MFLFAVSMMANQALMPVGMVLGINTMMGLNLHNAYSMDAVSYLDSSFGMVMGVLVSLVVIDVVRAMSPDTSANRILALHYRAMRQAIYIPYGIEFKVHLRGMLDRVGVLNTKMVQSEEIKKSIQQALVESSAIIDLSRLQELANQVPISSELAHHIGRLQQDLDELFRAKENEKGESDVLVQHIHQTLFELKQLASNIEDMTLRQRLFISLNNIAYSMCHVSSNQMNADRTLTGATAHG
;
A
#
# COMPACT_ATOMS: atom_id res chain seq x y z
N MET A 1 6.29 -12.49 -51.06
CA MET A 1 7.59 -13.14 -50.75
C MET A 1 7.98 -14.21 -51.77
N PHE A 2 7.11 -15.16 -52.11
CA PHE A 2 7.43 -16.22 -53.09
C PHE A 2 7.88 -15.69 -54.47
N LEU A 3 7.13 -14.76 -55.09
CA LEU A 3 7.50 -14.15 -56.36
C LEU A 3 8.83 -13.37 -56.31
N PHE A 4 9.19 -12.86 -55.13
CA PHE A 4 10.44 -12.13 -54.90
C PHE A 4 11.64 -13.08 -54.79
N ALA A 5 11.46 -14.24 -54.14
CA ALA A 5 12.47 -15.28 -54.09
C ALA A 5 12.72 -15.90 -55.49
N VAL A 6 11.65 -16.11 -56.26
CA VAL A 6 11.73 -16.62 -57.65
C VAL A 6 12.42 -15.62 -58.58
N SER A 7 12.13 -14.30 -58.44
CA SER A 7 12.82 -13.29 -59.25
C SER A 7 14.31 -13.15 -58.90
N MET A 8 14.70 -13.39 -57.63
CA MET A 8 16.10 -13.44 -57.23
C MET A 8 16.83 -14.69 -57.74
N MET A 9 16.13 -15.83 -57.85
CA MET A 9 16.69 -17.07 -58.38
C MET A 9 17.00 -17.00 -59.88
N ALA A 10 16.30 -16.12 -60.61
CA ALA A 10 16.57 -15.84 -62.02
C ALA A 10 17.86 -15.03 -62.26
N ASN A 11 18.46 -14.45 -61.21
CA ASN A 11 19.72 -13.72 -61.30
C ASN A 11 20.87 -14.55 -60.67
N GLN A 12 21.90 -14.86 -61.46
CA GLN A 12 22.97 -15.79 -61.12
C GLN A 12 23.76 -15.40 -59.84
N ALA A 13 23.85 -14.12 -59.52
CA ALA A 13 24.52 -13.64 -58.30
C ALA A 13 23.67 -13.79 -57.02
N LEU A 14 22.34 -13.78 -57.16
CA LEU A 14 21.39 -13.84 -56.03
C LEU A 14 20.72 -15.21 -55.88
N MET A 15 21.06 -16.16 -56.75
CA MET A 15 20.52 -17.52 -56.77
C MET A 15 20.59 -18.24 -55.42
N PRO A 16 21.71 -18.22 -54.66
CA PRO A 16 21.78 -18.95 -53.38
C PRO A 16 20.81 -18.38 -52.34
N VAL A 17 20.66 -17.05 -52.31
CA VAL A 17 19.75 -16.35 -51.39
C VAL A 17 18.30 -16.60 -51.78
N GLY A 18 17.98 -16.55 -53.07
CA GLY A 18 16.66 -16.88 -53.60
C GLY A 18 16.24 -18.32 -53.31
N MET A 19 17.18 -19.27 -53.41
CA MET A 19 16.93 -20.68 -53.11
C MET A 19 16.67 -20.92 -51.62
N VAL A 20 17.49 -20.37 -50.72
CA VAL A 20 17.30 -20.52 -49.27
C VAL A 20 15.98 -19.88 -48.81
N LEU A 21 15.66 -18.67 -49.30
CA LEU A 21 14.38 -18.03 -49.02
C LEU A 21 13.22 -18.83 -49.61
N GLY A 22 13.35 -19.33 -50.84
CA GLY A 22 12.33 -20.16 -51.50
C GLY A 22 12.03 -21.44 -50.73
N ILE A 23 13.08 -22.17 -50.32
CA ILE A 23 12.96 -23.42 -49.54
C ILE A 23 12.39 -23.16 -48.16
N ASN A 24 12.92 -22.17 -47.42
CA ASN A 24 12.38 -21.81 -46.10
C ASN A 24 10.92 -21.36 -46.16
N THR A 25 10.54 -20.65 -47.23
CA THR A 25 9.15 -20.23 -47.43
C THR A 25 8.26 -21.42 -47.81
N MET A 26 8.68 -22.30 -48.73
CA MET A 26 7.89 -23.48 -49.13
C MET A 26 7.76 -24.51 -47.99
N MET A 27 8.83 -24.75 -47.26
CA MET A 27 8.87 -25.68 -46.13
C MET A 27 8.16 -25.09 -44.90
N GLY A 28 8.30 -23.79 -44.64
CA GLY A 28 7.57 -23.08 -43.58
C GLY A 28 6.07 -22.95 -43.86
N LEU A 29 5.67 -22.89 -45.13
CA LEU A 29 4.27 -22.99 -45.55
C LEU A 29 3.77 -24.44 -45.63
N ASN A 30 4.64 -25.41 -45.30
CA ASN A 30 4.36 -26.85 -45.34
C ASN A 30 3.66 -27.31 -46.63
N LEU A 31 4.05 -26.72 -47.77
CA LEU A 31 3.54 -27.07 -49.08
C LEU A 31 4.16 -28.39 -49.51
N HIS A 32 3.67 -29.49 -48.93
CA HIS A 32 3.94 -30.82 -49.48
C HIS A 32 3.22 -30.94 -50.83
N ASN A 33 3.90 -31.55 -51.79
CA ASN A 33 3.36 -31.84 -53.11
C ASN A 33 2.32 -32.98 -53.04
N ALA A 34 1.25 -32.77 -52.28
CA ALA A 34 -0.01 -33.45 -52.45
C ALA A 34 -0.93 -32.45 -53.14
N TYR A 35 -1.55 -32.85 -54.25
CA TYR A 35 -2.52 -32.05 -55.02
C TYR A 35 -3.87 -31.87 -54.26
N SER A 36 -3.80 -31.58 -52.96
CA SER A 36 -4.90 -31.14 -52.13
C SER A 36 -4.37 -29.98 -51.31
N MET A 37 -4.74 -28.76 -51.69
CA MET A 37 -4.50 -27.56 -50.90
C MET A 37 -5.29 -27.74 -49.60
N ASP A 38 -4.67 -28.27 -48.55
CA ASP A 38 -5.31 -28.43 -47.25
C ASP A 38 -5.33 -27.06 -46.55
N ALA A 39 -6.20 -26.20 -47.08
CA ALA A 39 -6.42 -24.85 -46.59
C ALA A 39 -6.77 -24.86 -45.10
N VAL A 40 -7.32 -25.95 -44.58
CA VAL A 40 -7.61 -26.14 -43.16
C VAL A 40 -6.32 -26.19 -42.36
N SER A 41 -5.32 -26.97 -42.76
CA SER A 41 -4.02 -27.04 -42.04
C SER A 41 -3.24 -25.71 -42.11
N TYR A 42 -3.30 -25.00 -43.24
CA TYR A 42 -2.67 -23.68 -43.38
C TYR A 42 -3.35 -22.63 -42.49
N LEU A 43 -4.68 -22.62 -42.45
CA LEU A 43 -5.44 -21.73 -41.57
C LEU A 43 -5.20 -22.09 -40.11
N ASP A 44 -5.20 -23.38 -39.74
CA ASP A 44 -4.97 -23.86 -38.39
C ASP A 44 -3.59 -23.44 -37.87
N SER A 45 -2.53 -23.61 -38.66
CA SER A 45 -1.18 -23.15 -38.32
C SER A 45 -1.08 -21.63 -38.18
N SER A 46 -1.74 -20.88 -39.07
CA SER A 46 -1.76 -19.41 -39.02
C SER A 46 -2.53 -18.89 -37.81
N PHE A 47 -3.67 -19.50 -37.48
CA PHE A 47 -4.42 -19.23 -36.25
C PHE A 47 -3.60 -19.59 -35.03
N GLY A 48 -2.89 -20.72 -35.02
CA GLY A 48 -2.00 -21.12 -33.93
C GLY A 48 -0.91 -20.09 -33.63
N MET A 49 -0.26 -19.54 -34.66
CA MET A 49 0.73 -18.47 -34.48
C MET A 49 0.12 -17.18 -33.93
N VAL A 50 -0.99 -16.72 -34.50
CA VAL A 50 -1.65 -15.48 -34.05
C VAL A 50 -2.17 -15.64 -32.63
N MET A 51 -2.83 -16.76 -32.32
CA MET A 51 -3.36 -17.06 -30.99
C MET A 51 -2.24 -17.22 -29.97
N GLY A 52 -1.11 -17.84 -30.32
CA GLY A 52 0.05 -17.96 -29.43
C GLY A 52 0.63 -16.62 -29.01
N VAL A 53 0.75 -15.67 -29.94
CA VAL A 53 1.19 -14.30 -29.63
C VAL A 53 0.13 -13.56 -28.80
N LEU A 54 -1.15 -13.70 -29.14
CA LEU A 54 -2.26 -13.05 -28.44
C LEU A 54 -2.36 -13.52 -26.98
N VAL A 55 -2.29 -14.84 -26.75
CA VAL A 55 -2.25 -15.45 -25.41
C VAL A 55 -1.02 -14.95 -24.64
N SER A 56 0.15 -14.88 -25.28
CA SER A 56 1.37 -14.40 -24.62
C SER A 56 1.24 -12.94 -24.18
N LEU A 57 0.69 -12.06 -25.02
CA LEU A 57 0.42 -10.66 -24.68
C LEU A 57 -0.59 -10.56 -23.53
N VAL A 58 -1.67 -11.33 -23.57
CA VAL A 58 -2.67 -11.37 -22.49
C VAL A 58 -2.04 -11.84 -21.18
N VAL A 59 -1.21 -12.88 -21.19
CA VAL A 59 -0.52 -13.37 -19.98
C VAL A 59 0.45 -12.32 -19.43
N ILE A 60 1.23 -11.67 -20.29
CA ILE A 60 2.14 -10.59 -19.88
C ILE A 60 1.34 -9.43 -19.26
N ASP A 61 0.25 -9.01 -19.89
CA ASP A 61 -0.60 -7.94 -19.38
C ASP A 61 -1.26 -8.31 -18.05
N VAL A 62 -1.71 -9.56 -17.88
CA VAL A 62 -2.28 -10.05 -16.60
C VAL A 62 -1.21 -10.09 -15.50
N VAL A 63 -0.02 -10.62 -15.78
CA VAL A 63 1.09 -10.68 -14.82
C VAL A 63 1.56 -9.26 -14.45
N ARG A 64 1.60 -8.35 -15.43
CA ARG A 64 2.02 -6.96 -15.23
C ARG A 64 0.95 -6.12 -14.52
N ALA A 65 -0.34 -6.38 -14.76
CA ALA A 65 -1.45 -5.77 -14.04
C ALA A 65 -1.48 -6.18 -12.56
N MET A 66 -1.05 -7.41 -12.24
CA MET A 66 -0.77 -7.87 -10.87
C MET A 66 0.65 -7.51 -10.43
N SER A 67 1.06 -6.25 -10.61
CA SER A 67 2.35 -5.81 -10.09
C SER A 67 2.36 -5.92 -8.55
N PRO A 68 3.51 -6.23 -7.93
CA PRO A 68 3.65 -6.23 -6.48
C PRO A 68 3.18 -4.91 -5.84
N ASP A 69 3.36 -3.80 -6.55
CA ASP A 69 3.00 -2.46 -6.13
C ASP A 69 1.47 -2.26 -6.09
N THR A 70 0.72 -2.64 -7.14
CA THR A 70 -0.76 -2.53 -7.13
C THR A 70 -1.38 -3.43 -6.05
N SER A 71 -0.81 -4.62 -5.87
CA SER A 71 -1.22 -5.50 -4.77
C SER A 71 -0.89 -4.91 -3.40
N ALA A 72 0.25 -4.25 -3.23
CA ALA A 72 0.64 -3.63 -1.96
C ALA A 72 -0.28 -2.45 -1.63
N ASN A 73 -0.55 -1.57 -2.59
CA ASN A 73 -1.49 -0.45 -2.45
C ASN A 73 -2.89 -0.92 -2.04
N ARG A 74 -3.42 -1.95 -2.71
CA ARG A 74 -4.72 -2.52 -2.33
C ARG A 74 -4.74 -3.05 -0.90
N ILE A 75 -3.67 -3.70 -0.45
CA ILE A 75 -3.59 -4.22 0.93
C ILE A 75 -3.41 -3.06 1.91
N LEU A 76 -2.65 -2.02 1.59
CA LEU A 76 -2.53 -0.79 2.38
C LEU A 76 -3.88 -0.09 2.53
N ALA A 77 -4.66 0.06 1.45
CA ALA A 77 -6.00 0.62 1.51
C ALA A 77 -6.91 -0.18 2.46
N LEU A 78 -6.89 -1.52 2.35
CA LEU A 78 -7.61 -2.40 3.28
C LEU A 78 -7.10 -2.29 4.72
N HIS A 79 -5.81 -2.08 4.91
CA HIS A 79 -5.21 -1.86 6.23
C HIS A 79 -5.70 -0.55 6.84
N TYR A 80 -5.68 0.57 6.10
CA TYR A 80 -6.17 1.86 6.57
C TYR A 80 -7.68 1.88 6.83
N ARG A 81 -8.46 1.14 6.02
CA ARG A 81 -9.86 0.89 6.33
C ARG A 81 -10.05 0.14 7.66
N ALA A 82 -9.21 -0.86 7.94
CA ALA A 82 -9.26 -1.60 9.18
C ALA A 82 -8.82 -0.74 10.38
N MET A 83 -7.80 0.11 10.23
CA MET A 83 -7.39 1.11 11.22
C MET A 83 -8.56 2.04 11.58
N ARG A 84 -9.26 2.55 10.56
CA ARG A 84 -10.45 3.40 10.75
C ARG A 84 -11.55 2.70 11.54
N GLN A 85 -11.85 1.45 11.20
CA GLN A 85 -12.82 0.66 11.95
C GLN A 85 -12.40 0.46 13.41
N ALA A 86 -11.10 0.24 13.65
CA ALA A 86 -10.57 -0.02 14.99
C ALA A 86 -10.70 1.16 15.96
N ILE A 87 -10.81 2.40 15.46
CA ILE A 87 -11.05 3.60 16.28
C ILE A 87 -12.29 3.44 17.18
N TYR A 88 -13.31 2.76 16.66
CA TYR A 88 -14.62 2.66 17.30
C TYR A 88 -14.85 1.31 18.00
N ILE A 89 -13.89 0.39 17.94
CA ILE A 89 -14.01 -0.92 18.58
C ILE A 89 -13.48 -0.79 20.03
N PRO A 90 -14.31 -1.04 21.05
CA PRO A 90 -13.88 -0.98 22.44
C PRO A 90 -12.84 -2.07 22.72
N TYR A 91 -11.94 -1.80 23.66
CA TYR A 91 -10.90 -2.77 24.04
C TYR A 91 -11.53 -4.08 24.55
N GLY A 92 -11.25 -5.19 23.89
CA GLY A 92 -11.91 -6.46 24.17
C GLY A 92 -11.44 -7.61 23.27
N ILE A 93 -12.20 -8.70 23.25
CA ILE A 93 -11.90 -9.87 22.40
C ILE A 93 -12.01 -9.50 20.93
N GLU A 94 -13.07 -8.77 20.55
CA GLU A 94 -13.31 -8.30 19.19
C GLU A 94 -12.15 -7.43 18.68
N PHE A 95 -11.70 -6.47 19.49
CA PHE A 95 -10.54 -5.64 19.19
C PHE A 95 -9.28 -6.48 18.95
N LYS A 96 -8.99 -7.47 19.80
CA LYS A 96 -7.80 -8.35 19.66
C LYS A 96 -7.85 -9.19 18.38
N VAL A 97 -9.03 -9.70 18.01
CA VAL A 97 -9.23 -10.44 16.76
C VAL A 97 -8.99 -9.52 15.57
N HIS A 98 -9.54 -8.31 15.60
CA HIS A 98 -9.36 -7.32 14.55
C HIS A 98 -7.89 -6.90 14.39
N LEU A 99 -7.21 -6.63 15.51
CA LEU A 99 -5.79 -6.28 15.56
C LEU A 99 -4.90 -7.39 14.96
N ARG A 100 -5.20 -8.66 15.27
CA ARG A 100 -4.46 -9.79 14.67
C ARG A 100 -4.57 -9.77 13.14
N GLY A 101 -5.76 -9.52 12.60
CA GLY A 101 -5.96 -9.38 11.17
C GLY A 101 -5.23 -8.18 10.56
N MET A 102 -5.10 -7.07 11.31
CA MET A 102 -4.30 -5.91 10.87
C MET A 102 -2.80 -6.25 10.81
N LEU A 103 -2.27 -6.92 11.83
CA LEU A 103 -0.86 -7.33 11.90
C LEU A 103 -0.51 -8.38 10.82
N ASP A 104 -1.42 -9.31 10.54
CA ASP A 104 -1.25 -10.30 9.46
C ASP A 104 -1.08 -9.61 8.10
N ARG A 105 -1.89 -8.58 7.81
CA ARG A 105 -1.75 -7.78 6.59
C ARG A 105 -0.41 -7.05 6.51
N VAL A 106 0.08 -6.51 7.62
CA VAL A 106 1.42 -5.89 7.68
C VAL A 106 2.52 -6.93 7.44
N GLY A 107 2.38 -8.14 8.01
CA GLY A 107 3.28 -9.26 7.74
C GLY A 107 3.32 -9.62 6.26
N VAL A 108 2.16 -9.74 5.60
CA VAL A 108 2.06 -9.99 4.16
C VAL A 108 2.67 -8.86 3.35
N LEU A 109 2.44 -7.59 3.71
CA LEU A 109 3.04 -6.43 3.05
C LEU A 109 4.57 -6.44 3.09
N ASN A 110 5.16 -6.75 4.25
CA ASN A 110 6.62 -6.80 4.43
C ASN A 110 7.32 -7.88 3.60
N THR A 111 6.59 -8.92 3.17
CA THR A 111 7.16 -9.98 2.31
C THR A 111 7.11 -9.64 0.81
N LYS A 112 6.45 -8.55 0.39
CA LYS A 112 6.34 -8.18 -1.02
C LYS A 112 7.59 -7.43 -1.48
N MET A 113 8.13 -7.83 -2.64
CA MET A 113 9.16 -7.07 -3.36
C MET A 113 8.55 -5.87 -4.06
N VAL A 114 8.24 -4.83 -3.28
CA VAL A 114 7.77 -3.53 -3.76
C VAL A 114 8.94 -2.73 -4.36
N GLN A 115 8.72 -2.08 -5.50
CA GLN A 115 9.76 -1.27 -6.15
C GLN A 115 9.67 0.21 -5.73
N SER A 116 8.45 0.73 -5.55
CA SER A 116 8.21 2.11 -5.13
C SER A 116 8.72 2.38 -3.71
N GLU A 117 9.59 3.37 -3.56
CA GLU A 117 10.07 3.84 -2.25
C GLU A 117 8.95 4.47 -1.40
N GLU A 118 7.96 5.09 -2.04
CA GLU A 118 6.80 5.66 -1.36
C GLU A 118 5.97 4.56 -0.68
N ILE A 119 5.68 3.48 -1.41
CA ILE A 119 4.92 2.34 -0.89
C ILE A 119 5.73 1.64 0.23
N LYS A 120 7.05 1.49 0.09
CA LYS A 120 7.91 0.95 1.16
C LYS A 120 7.81 1.79 2.43
N LYS A 121 7.86 3.12 2.29
CA LYS A 121 7.69 4.03 3.43
C LYS A 121 6.31 3.85 4.07
N SER A 122 5.23 3.79 3.29
CA SER A 122 3.89 3.56 3.81
C SER A 122 3.75 2.22 4.53
N ILE A 123 4.38 1.15 4.03
CA ILE A 123 4.39 -0.17 4.69
C ILE A 123 5.10 -0.09 6.05
N GLN A 124 6.27 0.57 6.11
CA GLN A 124 7.01 0.75 7.36
C GLN A 124 6.20 1.57 8.36
N GLN A 125 5.53 2.64 7.89
CA GLN A 125 4.67 3.48 8.70
C GLN A 125 3.46 2.70 9.21
N ALA A 126 2.80 1.88 8.39
CA ALA A 126 1.62 1.11 8.78
C ALA A 126 1.84 0.24 10.04
N LEU A 127 3.04 -0.32 10.21
CA LEU A 127 3.39 -1.06 11.43
C LEU A 127 3.44 -0.15 12.67
N VAL A 128 4.13 0.98 12.56
CA VAL A 128 4.25 1.96 13.65
C VAL A 128 2.88 2.53 13.99
N GLU A 129 2.11 2.90 12.97
CA GLU A 129 0.77 3.46 13.09
C GLU A 129 -0.21 2.48 13.76
N SER A 130 -0.11 1.18 13.44
CA SER A 130 -0.93 0.14 14.08
C SER A 130 -0.78 0.09 15.60
N SER A 131 0.40 0.47 16.13
CA SER A 131 0.61 0.53 17.58
C SER A 131 -0.21 1.65 18.24
N ALA A 132 -0.42 2.76 17.53
CA ALA A 132 -1.21 3.90 18.03
C ALA A 132 -2.68 3.54 18.27
N ILE A 133 -3.24 2.64 17.46
CA ILE A 133 -4.64 2.17 17.61
C ILE A 133 -4.86 1.46 18.95
N ILE A 134 -3.85 0.74 19.45
CA ILE A 134 -3.92 0.09 20.76
C ILE A 134 -4.00 1.16 21.85
N ASP A 135 -3.16 2.18 21.76
CA ASP A 135 -3.16 3.27 22.74
C ASP A 135 -4.38 4.18 22.62
N LEU A 136 -4.98 4.31 21.43
CA LEU A 136 -6.26 5.00 21.24
C LEU A 136 -7.42 4.23 21.89
N SER A 137 -7.46 2.91 21.73
CA SER A 137 -8.46 2.05 22.39
C SER A 137 -8.34 2.12 23.92
N ARG A 138 -7.12 2.14 24.45
CA ARG A 138 -6.85 2.39 25.88
C ARG A 138 -7.27 3.79 26.31
N LEU A 139 -6.99 4.80 25.50
CA LEU A 139 -7.38 6.18 25.78
C LEU A 139 -8.91 6.29 25.95
N GLN A 140 -9.67 5.58 25.11
CA GLN A 140 -11.13 5.51 25.22
C GLN A 140 -11.58 4.78 26.50
N GLU A 141 -10.93 3.66 26.86
CA GLU A 141 -11.21 2.94 28.11
C GLU A 141 -10.96 3.83 29.34
N LEU A 142 -9.88 4.62 29.32
CA LEU A 142 -9.55 5.57 30.38
C LEU A 142 -10.53 6.75 30.39
N ALA A 143 -10.99 7.22 29.23
CA ALA A 143 -11.98 8.28 29.12
C ALA A 143 -13.32 7.89 29.76
N ASN A 144 -13.73 6.62 29.62
CA ASN A 144 -14.95 6.10 30.23
C ASN A 144 -14.89 6.04 31.77
N GLN A 145 -13.71 6.20 32.37
CA GLN A 145 -13.52 6.28 33.83
C GLN A 145 -13.63 7.72 34.35
N VAL A 146 -13.70 8.70 33.46
CA VAL A 146 -13.85 10.12 33.75
C VAL A 146 -15.31 10.52 33.48
N PRO A 147 -15.91 11.49 34.21
CA PRO A 147 -17.26 11.94 33.93
C PRO A 147 -17.46 12.30 32.45
N ILE A 148 -18.55 11.81 31.87
CA ILE A 148 -18.92 11.95 30.43
C ILE A 148 -19.01 13.43 29.99
N SER A 149 -19.22 14.36 30.93
CA SER A 149 -19.25 15.81 30.69
C SER A 149 -17.89 16.49 30.79
N SER A 150 -16.79 15.74 30.86
CA SER A 150 -15.45 16.31 30.94
C SER A 150 -14.98 16.83 29.58
N GLU A 151 -14.31 17.97 29.62
CA GLU A 151 -13.61 18.56 28.47
C GLU A 151 -12.63 17.56 27.82
N LEU A 152 -12.10 16.63 28.61
CA LEU A 152 -11.25 15.51 28.16
C LEU A 152 -11.99 14.57 27.19
N ALA A 153 -13.21 14.15 27.52
CA ALA A 153 -13.99 13.25 26.66
C ALA A 153 -14.30 13.88 25.29
N HIS A 154 -14.58 15.18 25.28
CA HIS A 154 -14.79 15.94 24.04
C HIS A 154 -13.53 15.97 23.17
N HIS A 155 -12.37 16.30 23.74
CA HIS A 155 -11.10 16.35 22.98
C HIS A 155 -10.66 14.96 22.49
N ILE A 156 -10.94 13.89 23.25
CA ILE A 156 -10.71 12.51 22.80
C ILE A 156 -11.60 12.18 21.60
N GLY A 157 -12.89 12.53 21.66
CA GLY A 157 -13.81 12.38 20.53
C GLY A 157 -13.36 13.17 19.30
N ARG A 158 -12.81 14.36 19.49
CA ARG A 158 -12.24 15.17 18.40
C ARG A 158 -11.02 14.48 17.78
N LEU A 159 -10.08 14.00 18.59
CA LEU A 159 -8.93 13.24 18.12
C LEU A 159 -9.36 12.00 17.31
N GLN A 160 -10.39 11.28 17.74
CA GLN A 160 -10.93 10.14 17.00
C GLN A 160 -11.44 10.53 15.62
N GLN A 161 -12.16 11.66 15.51
CA GLN A 161 -12.65 12.18 14.22
C GLN A 161 -11.50 12.59 13.30
N ASP A 162 -10.49 13.28 13.84
CA ASP A 162 -9.34 13.73 13.05
C ASP A 162 -8.53 12.53 12.53
N LEU A 163 -8.37 11.47 13.35
CA LEU A 163 -7.73 10.22 12.94
C LEU A 163 -8.56 9.41 11.93
N ASP A 164 -9.89 9.40 12.06
CA ASP A 164 -10.80 8.79 11.08
C ASP A 164 -10.63 9.42 9.70
N GLU A 165 -10.56 10.76 9.66
CA GLU A 165 -10.33 11.52 8.44
C GLU A 165 -8.94 11.26 7.85
N LEU A 166 -7.90 11.19 8.69
CA LEU A 166 -6.55 10.86 8.26
C LEU A 166 -6.49 9.48 7.61
N PHE A 167 -7.05 8.45 8.25
CA PHE A 167 -7.06 7.09 7.69
C PHE A 167 -7.94 6.98 6.46
N ARG A 168 -9.01 7.77 6.36
CA ARG A 168 -9.82 7.85 5.14
C ARG A 168 -9.05 8.49 3.98
N ALA A 169 -8.20 9.47 4.24
CA ALA A 169 -7.32 10.03 3.20
C ALA A 169 -6.33 8.97 2.70
N LYS A 170 -5.66 8.28 3.65
CA LYS A 170 -4.72 7.18 3.33
C LYS A 170 -5.36 5.99 2.63
N GLU A 171 -6.59 5.61 3.00
CA GLU A 171 -7.37 4.56 2.32
C GLU A 171 -7.58 4.88 0.84
N ASN A 172 -7.78 6.16 0.51
CA ASN A 172 -8.05 6.63 -0.85
C ASN A 172 -6.79 7.04 -1.62
N GLU A 173 -5.59 6.74 -1.09
CA GLU A 173 -4.30 7.18 -1.64
C GLU A 173 -4.22 8.71 -1.84
N LYS A 174 -5.01 9.46 -1.08
CA LYS A 174 -4.91 10.92 -1.03
C LYS A 174 -3.78 11.24 -0.06
N GLY A 175 -2.81 12.03 -0.52
CA GLY A 175 -1.70 12.49 0.31
C GLY A 175 -2.18 13.08 1.64
N GLU A 176 -1.34 12.97 2.66
CA GLU A 176 -1.61 13.54 3.98
C GLU A 176 -1.76 15.06 3.85
N SER A 177 -2.81 15.63 4.46
CA SER A 177 -2.96 17.08 4.54
C SER A 177 -2.15 17.59 5.72
N ASP A 178 -1.14 18.42 5.46
CA ASP A 178 -0.32 19.05 6.50
C ASP A 178 -1.18 19.78 7.55
N VAL A 179 -2.30 20.37 7.12
CA VAL A 179 -3.27 21.05 8.01
C VAL A 179 -3.92 20.06 8.98
N LEU A 180 -4.31 18.87 8.50
CA LEU A 180 -4.92 17.85 9.35
C LEU A 180 -3.92 17.30 10.37
N VAL A 181 -2.67 17.06 9.94
CA VAL A 181 -1.60 16.60 10.83
C VAL A 181 -1.30 17.65 11.92
N GLN A 182 -1.24 18.94 11.56
CA GLN A 182 -1.12 20.03 12.52
C GLN A 182 -2.30 20.08 13.50
N HIS A 183 -3.52 19.88 13.02
CA HIS A 183 -4.71 19.86 13.86
C HIS A 183 -4.67 18.70 14.88
N ILE A 184 -4.24 17.51 14.45
CA ILE A 184 -4.02 16.35 15.34
C ILE A 184 -2.98 16.66 16.41
N HIS A 185 -1.87 17.32 16.05
CA HIS A 185 -0.85 17.74 17.01
C HIS A 185 -1.39 18.69 18.07
N GLN A 186 -2.18 19.68 17.64
CA GLN A 186 -2.78 20.65 18.53
C GLN A 186 -3.74 19.97 19.51
N THR A 187 -4.63 19.10 19.01
CA THR A 187 -5.55 18.31 19.86
C THR A 187 -4.78 17.43 20.86
N LEU A 188 -3.68 16.79 20.45
CA LEU A 188 -2.83 15.99 21.35
C LEU A 188 -2.14 16.83 22.43
N PHE A 189 -1.74 18.06 22.11
CA PHE A 189 -1.15 18.98 23.07
C PHE A 189 -2.17 19.45 24.11
N GLU A 190 -3.37 19.84 23.67
CA GLU A 190 -4.48 20.23 24.55
C GLU A 190 -4.88 19.08 25.47
N LEU A 191 -4.98 17.85 24.95
CA LEU A 191 -5.24 16.65 25.76
C LEU A 191 -4.18 16.42 26.84
N LYS A 192 -2.90 16.68 26.56
CA LYS A 192 -1.82 16.56 27.56
C LYS A 192 -1.95 17.62 28.66
N GLN A 193 -2.36 18.85 28.30
CA GLN A 193 -2.62 19.89 29.30
C GLN A 193 -3.81 19.51 30.20
N LEU A 194 -4.92 19.07 29.62
CA LEU A 194 -6.09 18.62 30.36
C LEU A 194 -5.77 17.42 31.28
N ALA A 195 -4.99 16.45 30.79
CA ALA A 195 -4.56 15.31 31.59
C ALA A 195 -3.68 15.70 32.79
N SER A 196 -2.98 16.85 32.74
CA SER A 196 -2.15 17.33 33.85
C SER A 196 -2.96 17.69 35.09
N ASN A 197 -4.22 18.11 34.88
CA ASN A 197 -5.14 18.55 35.92
C ASN A 197 -5.87 17.40 36.63
N ILE A 198 -5.60 16.14 36.24
CA ILE A 198 -6.19 14.96 36.87
C ILE A 198 -5.47 14.68 38.20
N GLU A 199 -6.23 14.62 39.29
CA GLU A 199 -5.72 14.35 40.65
C GLU A 199 -5.15 12.92 40.79
N ASP A 200 -5.80 11.92 40.17
CA ASP A 200 -5.33 10.54 40.19
C ASP A 200 -4.03 10.40 39.38
N MET A 201 -2.92 10.25 40.12
CA MET A 201 -1.58 10.11 39.56
C MET A 201 -1.46 8.91 38.60
N THR A 202 -2.14 7.80 38.89
CA THR A 202 -2.05 6.58 38.08
C THR A 202 -2.79 6.74 36.77
N LEU A 203 -3.99 7.31 36.80
CA LEU A 203 -4.79 7.64 35.61
C LEU A 203 -4.05 8.65 34.73
N ARG A 204 -3.53 9.72 35.33
CA ARG A 204 -2.73 10.75 34.66
C ARG A 204 -1.54 10.13 33.92
N GLN A 205 -0.75 9.29 34.60
CA GLN A 205 0.42 8.66 33.99
C GLN A 205 0.04 7.77 32.79
N ARG A 206 -1.04 6.98 32.90
CA ARG A 206 -1.51 6.11 31.81
C ARG A 206 -2.01 6.90 30.60
N LEU A 207 -2.70 8.02 30.84
CA LEU A 207 -3.12 8.94 29.77
C LEU A 207 -1.90 9.55 29.07
N PHE A 208 -0.91 10.04 29.82
CA PHE A 208 0.31 10.59 29.24
C PHE A 208 1.08 9.60 28.37
N ILE A 209 1.21 8.35 28.82
CA ILE A 209 1.87 7.29 28.03
C ILE A 209 1.11 7.08 26.72
N SER A 210 -0.21 6.93 26.78
CA SER A 210 -1.04 6.68 25.59
C SER A 210 -0.97 7.85 24.61
N LEU A 211 -1.10 9.10 25.09
CA LEU A 211 -1.01 10.31 24.27
C LEU A 211 0.38 10.49 23.64
N ASN A 212 1.45 10.17 24.36
CA ASN A 212 2.80 10.22 23.80
C ASN A 212 3.00 9.17 22.72
N ASN A 213 2.57 7.93 22.97
CA ASN A 213 2.70 6.85 21.98
C ASN A 213 1.91 7.16 20.70
N ILE A 214 0.70 7.72 20.82
CA ILE A 214 -0.10 8.17 19.67
C ILE A 214 0.65 9.27 18.91
N ALA A 215 1.17 10.30 19.60
CA ALA A 215 1.92 11.38 18.97
C ALA A 215 3.15 10.88 18.19
N TYR A 216 3.93 9.96 18.78
CA TYR A 216 5.09 9.38 18.11
C TYR A 216 4.72 8.52 16.91
N SER A 217 3.63 7.76 17.03
CA SER A 217 3.28 6.73 16.06
C SER A 217 2.49 7.26 14.86
N MET A 218 1.68 8.31 15.06
CA MET A 218 0.81 8.88 14.02
C MET A 218 1.50 10.02 13.26
N CYS A 219 2.29 10.83 13.95
CA CYS A 219 2.83 12.06 13.38
C CYS A 219 4.26 11.93 12.85
N HIS A 220 4.85 10.73 12.92
CA HIS A 220 6.22 10.43 12.45
C HIS A 220 7.24 11.50 12.85
N VAL A 221 7.04 12.13 14.02
CA VAL A 221 7.93 13.16 14.55
C VAL A 221 9.25 12.47 14.78
N SER A 222 10.25 12.80 13.95
CA SER A 222 11.60 12.29 14.16
C SER A 222 12.02 12.63 15.58
N SER A 223 12.51 11.64 16.31
CA SER A 223 12.99 11.77 17.70
C SER A 223 13.94 12.97 17.93
N ASN A 224 14.53 13.52 16.87
CA ASN A 224 15.33 14.75 16.87
C ASN A 224 14.54 16.05 17.10
N GLN A 225 13.31 16.20 16.60
CA GLN A 225 12.53 17.43 16.82
C GLN A 225 12.06 17.56 18.27
N MET A 226 11.80 16.44 18.94
CA MET A 226 11.32 16.44 20.33
C MET A 226 12.45 16.55 21.37
N ASN A 227 13.69 16.17 21.02
CA ASN A 227 14.86 16.46 21.86
C ASN A 227 15.19 17.96 21.89
N ALA A 228 14.85 18.72 20.85
CA ALA A 228 14.96 20.18 20.86
C ALA A 228 13.96 20.82 21.85
N ASP A 229 12.73 20.31 21.93
CA ASP A 229 11.75 20.77 22.93
C ASP A 229 12.15 20.39 24.36
N ARG A 230 12.79 19.23 24.56
CA ARG A 230 13.34 18.85 25.88
C ARG A 230 14.50 19.75 26.31
N THR A 231 15.40 20.15 25.42
CA THR A 231 16.49 21.09 25.76
C THR A 231 15.98 22.51 26.03
N LEU A 232 14.89 22.95 25.39
CA LEU A 232 14.24 24.23 25.67
C LEU A 232 13.55 24.28 27.04
N THR A 233 12.94 23.18 27.49
CA THR A 233 12.37 23.10 28.86
C THR A 233 13.39 22.84 29.97
N GLY A 234 14.60 22.36 29.64
CA GLY A 234 15.69 22.17 30.62
C GLY A 234 16.58 23.40 30.83
N ALA A 235 16.63 24.32 29.87
CA ALA A 235 17.48 25.51 29.92
C ALA A 235 16.90 26.68 30.74
N THR A 236 15.63 26.61 31.15
CA THR A 236 14.96 27.66 31.96
C THR A 236 14.83 27.32 33.44
N ALA A 237 15.37 26.18 33.90
CA ALA A 237 15.38 25.77 35.31
C ALA A 237 16.72 26.05 36.03
N HIS A 238 17.73 26.58 35.34
CA HIS A 238 18.97 27.07 35.95
C HIS A 238 19.40 28.37 35.27
N GLY A 239 18.79 29.48 35.70
CA GLY A 239 19.14 30.85 35.34
C GLY A 239 18.43 31.81 36.28
#